data_AF-A0A377CYE7-F1
#
_entry.id   AF-A0A377CYE7-F1
#
_cell.length_a   1.000
_cell.length_b   1.000
_cell.length_c   1.000
_cell.angle_alpha   90.00
_cell.angle_beta   90.00
_cell.angle_gamma   90.00
#
_symmetry.space_group_name_H-M   'P 1'
#
loop_
_entity.id
_entity.type
_entity.pdbx_description
1 polymer ?
#
loop_
_entity_poly.entity_id
_entity_poly.type
_entity_poly.pdbx_seq_one_letter_code
_entity_poly.pdbx_strand_id
1 'polypeptide(L)' 'MLQNPIHLRLERLESWQHVTFMACLCERMYPNYAMFCQQTGFGDGQFTVAFSISSGKR' A
#
# COMPACT_ATOMS: atom_id res chain seq x y z
N MET A 1 -24.36 2.39 -15.81
CA MET A 1 -23.31 3.37 -15.45
C MET A 1 -22.00 2.84 -16.01
N LEU A 2 -21.28 3.63 -16.81
CA LEU A 2 -20.03 3.15 -17.43
C LEU A 2 -18.96 3.05 -16.34
N GLN A 3 -18.69 1.84 -15.87
CA GLN A 3 -17.75 1.60 -14.78
C GLN A 3 -16.33 1.87 -15.27
N ASN A 4 -15.53 2.57 -14.46
CA ASN A 4 -14.13 2.83 -14.82
C ASN A 4 -13.41 1.50 -15.08
N PRO A 5 -12.65 1.38 -16.19
CA PRO A 5 -12.05 0.10 -16.59
C PRO A 5 -11.06 -0.46 -15.55
N ILE A 6 -10.54 0.37 -14.66
CA ILE A 6 -9.69 -0.05 -13.53
C ILE A 6 -10.51 -0.83 -12.51
N HIS A 7 -11.75 -0.43 -12.23
CA HIS A 7 -12.61 -1.10 -11.25
C HIS A 7 -12.99 -2.50 -11.76
N LEU A 8 -13.27 -2.62 -13.07
CA LEU A 8 -13.52 -3.90 -13.74
C LEU A 8 -12.31 -4.84 -13.67
N ARG A 9 -11.09 -4.31 -13.71
CA ARG A 9 -9.86 -5.11 -13.56
C ARG A 9 -9.64 -5.52 -12.12
N LEU A 10 -9.98 -4.66 -11.16
CA LEU A 10 -9.88 -4.94 -9.74
C LEU A 10 -10.88 -6.03 -9.31
N GLU A 11 -12.09 -6.03 -9.85
CA GLU A 11 -13.10 -7.07 -9.60
C GLU A 11 -12.69 -8.46 -10.10
N ARG A 12 -11.79 -8.54 -11.09
CA ARG A 12 -11.32 -9.80 -11.67
C ARG A 12 -10.10 -10.39 -10.94
N LEU A 13 -9.60 -9.75 -9.90
CA LEU A 13 -8.47 -10.24 -9.12
C LEU A 13 -8.93 -11.34 -8.16
N GLU A 14 -8.03 -12.28 -7.88
CA GLU A 14 -8.22 -13.27 -6.82
C GLU A 14 -8.02 -12.63 -5.43
N SER A 15 -8.58 -13.21 -4.37
CA SER A 15 -8.53 -12.64 -3.02
C SER A 15 -7.10 -12.30 -2.54
N TRP A 16 -6.11 -13.14 -2.87
CA TRP A 16 -4.71 -12.89 -2.52
C TRP A 16 -4.09 -11.74 -3.34
N GLN A 17 -4.55 -11.54 -4.58
CA GLN A 17 -4.12 -10.45 -5.44
C GLN A 17 -4.69 -9.12 -4.94
N HIS A 18 -5.92 -9.11 -4.40
CA HIS A 18 -6.45 -7.94 -3.70
C HIS A 18 -5.60 -7.57 -2.49
N VAL A 19 -5.21 -8.55 -1.67
CA VAL A 19 -4.34 -8.32 -0.50
C VAL A 19 -2.99 -7.77 -0.93
N THR A 20 -2.38 -8.35 -1.97
CA THR A 20 -1.09 -7.88 -2.51
C THR A 20 -1.22 -6.47 -3.06
N PHE A 21 -2.27 -6.17 -3.82
CA PHE A 21 -2.54 -4.84 -4.36
C PHE A 21 -2.75 -3.80 -3.25
N MET A 22 -3.53 -4.13 -2.21
CA MET A 22 -3.74 -3.26 -1.06
C MET A 22 -2.44 -3.02 -0.29
N ALA A 23 -1.63 -4.05 -0.05
CA ALA A 23 -0.33 -3.93 0.58
C ALA A 23 0.57 -2.96 -0.20
N CYS A 24 0.70 -3.14 -1.52
CA CYS A 24 1.49 -2.23 -2.37
C CYS A 24 1.00 -0.77 -2.32
N LEU A 25 -0.32 -0.55 -2.25
CA LEU A 25 -0.86 0.82 -2.11
C LEU A 25 -0.51 1.43 -0.75
N CYS A 26 -0.58 0.66 0.33
CA CYS A 26 -0.17 1.12 1.66
C CYS A 26 1.32 1.47 1.71
N GLU A 27 2.18 0.66 1.10
CA GLU A 27 3.62 0.93 1.01
C GLU A 27 3.92 2.20 0.22
N ARG A 28 3.20 2.41 -0.89
CA ARG A 28 3.33 3.63 -1.70
C ARG A 28 2.87 4.87 -0.95
N MET A 29 1.88 4.75 -0.06
CA MET A 29 1.35 5.88 0.72
C MET A 29 2.23 6.19 1.95
N TYR A 30 3.04 5.23 2.40
CA TYR A 30 3.84 5.37 3.60
C TYR A 30 4.77 6.59 3.63
N PRO A 31 5.48 6.97 2.55
CA PRO A 31 6.32 8.16 2.55
C PRO A 31 5.54 9.44 2.88
N ASN A 32 4.28 9.52 2.46
CA ASN A 32 3.42 10.68 2.77
C ASN A 32 3.10 10.73 4.26
N TYR A 33 2.79 9.57 4.86
CA TYR A 33 2.55 9.46 6.29
C TYR A 33 3.81 9.77 7.10
N ALA A 34 4.97 9.23 6.71
CA ALA A 34 6.25 9.49 7.37
C ALA A 34 6.63 10.98 7.33
N MET A 35 6.46 11.65 6.19
CA MET A 35 6.68 13.10 6.08
C MET A 35 5.72 13.88 6.98
N PHE A 36 4.43 13.50 7.00
CA PHE A 36 3.45 14.13 7.88
C PHE A 36 3.82 13.99 9.36
N CYS A 37 4.21 12.79 9.81
CA CYS A 37 4.68 12.54 11.17
C CYS A 37 5.91 13.40 11.51
N GLN A 38 6.87 13.51 10.58
CA GLN A 38 8.06 14.33 10.75
C GLN A 38 7.73 15.83 10.88
N GLN A 39 6.77 16.32 10.10
CA GLN A 39 6.41 17.74 10.09
C GLN A 39 5.53 18.15 11.28
N THR A 40 4.67 17.25 11.75
CA THR A 40 3.67 17.55 12.80
C THR A 40 4.09 17.05 14.18
N GLY A 41 5.12 16.21 14.27
CA GLY A 41 5.50 15.51 15.50
C GLY A 41 4.45 14.48 15.96
N PHE A 42 3.52 14.11 15.08
CA PHE A 42 2.40 13.24 15.41
C PHE A 42 2.67 11.80 14.93
N GLY A 43 2.76 10.85 15.88
CA GLY A 43 2.94 9.42 15.61
C GLY A 43 4.37 9.01 15.22
N ASP A 44 4.67 7.71 15.36
CA ASP A 44 5.99 7.14 15.04
C ASP A 44 6.04 6.68 13.57
N GLY A 45 6.47 7.58 12.68
CA GLY A 45 6.58 7.33 11.23
C GLY A 45 7.66 6.34 10.79
N GLN A 46 8.16 5.47 11.68
CA GLN A 46 9.33 4.60 11.45
C GLN A 46 9.05 3.08 11.49
N PHE A 47 7.88 2.62 11.92
CA PHE A 47 7.75 1.20 12.35
C PHE A 47 7.21 0.17 11.33
N THR A 48 6.68 0.54 10.16
CA THR A 48 5.68 -0.37 9.52
C THR A 48 6.06 -1.05 8.20
N VAL A 49 7.16 -0.72 7.50
CA VAL A 49 7.32 -1.17 6.08
C VAL A 49 8.61 -1.96 5.75
N ALA A 50 9.40 -2.35 6.74
CA ALA A 50 10.60 -3.15 6.48
C ALA A 50 10.32 -4.62 6.09
N PHE A 51 9.09 -5.12 6.20
CA PHE A 51 8.82 -6.57 6.11
C PHE A 51 8.54 -7.11 4.70
N SER A 52 8.05 -6.30 3.75
CA SER A 52 7.60 -6.86 2.46
C SER A 52 8.68 -7.01 1.39
N ILE A 53 9.72 -6.17 1.37
CA ILE A 53 10.73 -6.20 0.28
C ILE A 53 11.79 -7.29 0.52
N SER A 54 11.98 -7.77 1.76
CA SER A 54 12.96 -8.84 2.06
C SER A 54 12.51 -10.24 1.59
N SER A 55 11.24 -10.43 1.22
CA SER A 55 10.69 -11.75 0.85
C SER A 55 10.62 -11.99 -0.67
N GLY A 56 11.04 -11.01 -1.49
CA GLY A 56 11.07 -11.12 -2.96
C GLY A 56 12.43 -11.52 -3.57
N LYS A 57 13.39 -11.94 -2.74
CA LYS A 57 14.70 -12.43 -3.20
C LYS A 57 15.19 -13.58 -2.31
N ARG A 58 14.51 -14.72 -2.41
CA ARG A 58 15.07 -16.07 -2.23
C ARG A 58 14.13 -17.08 -2.86
#